data_AF-A0A6I8N8Y1-F1
#
_entry.id   AF-A0A6I8N8Y1-F1
#
_cell.length_a   1.000
_cell.length_b   1.000
_cell.length_c   1.000
_cell.angle_alpha   90.00
_cell.angle_beta   90.00
_cell.angle_gamma   90.00
#
_symmetry.space_group_name_H-M   'P 1'
#
loop_
_entity.id
_entity.type
_entity.pdbx_description
1 polymer ?
#
loop_
_entity_poly.entity_id
_entity_poly.type
_entity_poly.pdbx_seq_one_letter_code
_entity_poly.pdbx_strand_id
1 'polypeptide(L)'
;MATYSLANERLRALEDIEREIGAILQSAGNVILELSKEKANERFLDRQAAAFTSSVQRVEAELSGQIRYLTQVATGQPHEGSSYSARKDCQMALKRVDYARLKVGELACTCEQMLDM
;
A
#
# COMPACT_ATOMS: atom_id res chain seq x y z
N MET A 1 11.34 -8.11 4.78
CA MET A 1 10.24 -9.11 4.76
C MET A 1 8.86 -8.46 4.94
N ALA A 2 8.67 -7.51 5.87
CA ALA A 2 7.35 -6.87 6.09
C ALA A 2 6.74 -6.12 4.87
N THR A 3 7.56 -5.47 4.04
CA THR A 3 7.08 -4.71 2.86
C THR A 3 6.48 -5.59 1.76
N TYR A 4 6.94 -6.83 1.63
CA TYR A 4 6.39 -7.80 0.66
C TYR A 4 5.02 -8.34 1.11
N SER A 5 4.78 -8.44 2.43
CA SER A 5 3.48 -8.84 2.97
C SER A 5 2.40 -7.83 2.62
N LEU A 6 2.68 -6.53 2.85
CA LEU A 6 1.74 -5.46 2.56
C LEU A 6 1.43 -5.35 1.06
N ALA A 7 2.44 -5.50 0.20
CA ALA A 7 2.23 -5.50 -1.25
C ALA A 7 1.35 -6.68 -1.69
N ASN A 8 1.57 -7.88 -1.14
CA ASN A 8 0.76 -9.06 -1.44
C ASN A 8 -0.68 -8.93 -0.94
N GLU A 9 -0.90 -8.34 0.24
CA GLU A 9 -2.25 -8.05 0.74
C GLU A 9 -3.00 -7.07 -0.16
N ARG A 10 -2.29 -6.05 -0.66
CA ARG A 10 -2.85 -5.06 -1.59
C ARG A 10 -3.19 -5.68 -2.95
N LEU A 11 -2.33 -6.57 -3.45
CA LEU A 11 -2.60 -7.34 -4.68
C LEU A 11 -3.84 -8.23 -4.52
N ARG A 12 -3.97 -8.95 -3.40
CA ARG A 12 -5.18 -9.74 -3.10
C ARG A 12 -6.45 -8.88 -3.06
N ALA A 13 -6.38 -7.69 -2.45
CA ALA A 13 -7.51 -6.77 -2.45
C ALA A 13 -7.92 -6.34 -3.87
N LEU A 14 -6.95 -6.15 -4.78
CA LEU A 14 -7.24 -5.84 -6.18
C LEU A 14 -7.87 -7.04 -6.92
N GLU A 15 -7.40 -8.27 -6.66
CA GLU A 15 -8.01 -9.49 -7.21
C GLU A 15 -9.46 -9.68 -6.72
N ASP A 16 -9.74 -9.33 -5.45
CA ASP A 16 -11.09 -9.37 -4.90
C ASP A 16 -12.00 -8.31 -5.54
N ILE A 17 -11.49 -7.09 -5.77
CA ILE A 17 -12.21 -6.05 -6.52
C ILE A 17 -12.52 -6.53 -7.95
N GLU A 18 -11.56 -7.14 -8.64
CA GLU A 18 -11.76 -7.67 -10.00
C GLU A 18 -12.84 -8.76 -10.02
N ARG A 19 -12.84 -9.64 -9.02
CA ARG A 19 -13.89 -10.66 -8.87
C ARG A 19 -15.26 -10.05 -8.64
N GLU A 20 -15.35 -8.99 -7.83
CA GLU A 20 -16.61 -8.29 -7.57
C GLU A 20 -17.13 -7.57 -8.83
N ILE A 21 -16.25 -6.97 -9.64
CA ILE A 21 -16.59 -6.41 -10.95
C ILE A 21 -17.18 -7.50 -11.87
N GLY A 22 -16.56 -8.69 -11.91
CA GLY A 22 -17.08 -9.82 -12.68
C GLY A 22 -18.50 -10.21 -12.24
N ALA A 23 -18.76 -10.24 -10.94
CA ALA A 23 -20.09 -10.53 -10.39
C ALA A 23 -21.13 -9.45 -10.74
N ILE A 24 -20.73 -8.17 -10.71
CA ILE A 24 -21.57 -7.04 -11.13
C ILE A 24 -21.99 -7.20 -12.60
N LEU A 25 -21.04 -7.52 -13.49
CA LEU A 25 -21.31 -7.72 -14.92
C LEU A 25 -22.25 -8.91 -15.16
N GLN A 26 -22.04 -10.01 -14.44
CA GLN A 26 -22.94 -11.17 -14.52
C GLN A 26 -24.37 -10.81 -14.04
N SER A 27 -24.48 -10.05 -12.95
CA SER A 27 -25.78 -9.58 -12.45
C SER A 27 -26.50 -8.69 -13.48
N ALA A 28 -25.77 -7.76 -14.11
CA ALA A 28 -26.30 -6.92 -15.18
C ALA A 28 -26.82 -7.76 -16.37
N GLY A 29 -26.09 -8.82 -16.77
CA GLY A 29 -26.54 -9.76 -17.79
C GLY A 29 -27.86 -10.46 -17.42
N ASN A 30 -28.00 -10.88 -16.16
CA ASN A 30 -29.24 -11.50 -15.66
C ASN A 30 -30.42 -10.52 -15.68
N VAL A 31 -30.18 -9.24 -15.35
CA VAL A 31 -31.20 -8.19 -15.42
C VAL A 31 -31.67 -7.95 -16.85
N ILE A 32 -30.74 -7.87 -17.81
CA ILE A 32 -31.08 -7.72 -19.24
C ILE A 32 -31.93 -8.90 -19.73
N LEU A 33 -31.56 -10.13 -19.35
CA LEU A 33 -32.31 -11.32 -19.70
C LEU A 33 -33.73 -11.32 -19.08
N GLU A 34 -33.87 -10.88 -17.83
CA GLU A 34 -35.18 -10.77 -17.19
C GLU A 34 -36.06 -9.72 -17.88
N LEU A 35 -35.49 -8.58 -18.28
CA LEU A 35 -36.19 -7.53 -19.01
C LEU A 35 -36.61 -7.95 -20.42
N SER A 36 -35.96 -8.95 -21.03
CA SER A 36 -36.35 -9.48 -22.33
C SER A 36 -37.58 -10.40 -22.31
N LYS A 37 -38.09 -10.76 -21.13
CA LYS A 37 -39.28 -11.61 -20.99
C LYS A 37 -40.54 -10.81 -21.25
N GLU A 38 -41.58 -11.46 -21.79
CA GLU A 38 -42.91 -10.83 -21.99
C GLU A 38 -43.51 -10.29 -20.68
N LYS A 39 -43.19 -10.91 -19.54
CA LYS A 39 -43.56 -10.45 -18.21
C LYS A 39 -42.36 -10.51 -17.27
N ALA A 40 -41.72 -9.37 -17.06
CA ALA A 40 -40.58 -9.25 -16.15
C ALA A 40 -40.99 -9.33 -14.67
N ASN A 41 -40.12 -9.89 -13.84
CA ASN A 41 -40.29 -9.89 -12.39
C ASN A 41 -39.75 -8.60 -11.76
N GLU A 42 -40.63 -7.61 -11.56
CA GLU A 42 -40.27 -6.30 -10.97
C GLU A 42 -39.56 -6.40 -9.62
N ARG A 43 -40.00 -7.28 -8.72
CA ARG A 43 -39.35 -7.46 -7.40
C ARG A 43 -37.92 -7.99 -7.52
N PHE A 44 -37.67 -8.84 -8.51
CA PHE A 44 -36.31 -9.31 -8.79
C PHE A 44 -35.45 -8.17 -9.33
N LEU A 45 -35.98 -7.38 -10.26
CA LEU A 45 -35.28 -6.24 -10.85
C LEU A 45 -34.90 -5.20 -9.80
N ASP A 46 -35.83 -4.83 -8.90
CA ASP A 46 -35.55 -3.88 -7.81
C ASP A 46 -34.44 -4.38 -6.88
N ARG A 47 -34.47 -5.67 -6.52
CA ARG A 47 -33.42 -6.27 -5.69
C ARG A 47 -32.08 -6.25 -6.41
N GLN A 48 -32.04 -6.55 -7.71
CA GLN A 48 -30.80 -6.53 -8.47
C GLN A 48 -30.26 -5.12 -8.67
N ALA A 49 -31.12 -4.13 -8.87
CA ALA A 49 -30.73 -2.73 -8.95
C ALA A 49 -30.09 -2.25 -7.63
N ALA A 50 -30.73 -2.56 -6.49
CA ALA A 50 -30.18 -2.21 -5.18
C ALA A 50 -28.83 -2.89 -4.91
N ALA A 51 -28.70 -4.18 -5.26
CA ALA A 51 -27.45 -4.92 -5.14
C ALA A 51 -26.36 -4.34 -6.06
N PHE A 52 -26.70 -4.03 -7.31
CA PHE A 52 -25.79 -3.42 -8.28
C PHE A 52 -25.25 -2.08 -7.78
N THR A 53 -26.13 -1.17 -7.32
CA THR A 53 -25.70 0.12 -6.76
C THR A 53 -24.76 -0.07 -5.57
N SER A 54 -25.08 -1.00 -4.66
CA SER A 54 -24.25 -1.26 -3.49
C SER A 54 -22.87 -1.80 -3.87
N SER A 55 -22.80 -2.75 -4.82
CA SER A 55 -21.55 -3.31 -5.29
C SER A 55 -20.70 -2.30 -6.05
N VAL A 56 -21.31 -1.45 -6.89
CA VAL A 56 -20.58 -0.37 -7.59
C VAL A 56 -19.98 0.64 -6.60
N GLN A 57 -20.76 1.07 -5.60
CA GLN A 57 -20.28 1.99 -4.56
C GLN A 57 -19.11 1.38 -3.77
N ARG A 58 -19.18 0.08 -3.47
CA ARG A 58 -18.10 -0.62 -2.79
C ARG A 58 -16.83 -0.70 -3.63
N VAL A 59 -16.94 -1.12 -4.89
CA VAL A 59 -15.82 -1.18 -5.84
C VAL A 59 -15.17 0.21 -5.99
N GLU A 60 -15.97 1.25 -6.13
CA GLU A 60 -15.48 2.64 -6.23
C GLU A 60 -14.71 3.07 -4.97
N ALA A 61 -15.25 2.79 -3.79
CA ALA A 61 -14.62 3.13 -2.51
C ALA A 61 -13.29 2.39 -2.31
N GLU A 62 -13.26 1.08 -2.56
CA GLU A 62 -12.06 0.25 -2.40
C GLU A 62 -10.98 0.63 -3.42
N LEU A 63 -11.34 0.82 -4.70
CA LEU A 63 -10.41 1.23 -5.74
C LEU A 63 -9.84 2.63 -5.48
N SER A 64 -10.67 3.57 -5.03
CA SER A 64 -10.24 4.91 -4.60
C SER A 64 -9.23 4.82 -3.46
N GLY A 65 -9.43 3.89 -2.51
CA GLY A 65 -8.48 3.62 -1.44
C GLY A 65 -7.12 3.15 -1.96
N GLN A 66 -7.10 2.25 -2.95
CA GLN A 66 -5.86 1.79 -3.57
C GLN A 66 -5.15 2.90 -4.36
N ILE A 67 -5.90 3.74 -5.09
CA ILE A 67 -5.34 4.88 -5.80
C ILE A 67 -4.69 5.86 -4.83
N ARG A 68 -5.37 6.24 -3.73
CA ARG A 68 -4.78 7.13 -2.71
C ARG A 68 -3.50 6.56 -2.12
N TYR A 69 -3.48 5.26 -1.83
CA TYR A 69 -2.27 4.60 -1.34
C TYR A 69 -1.14 4.67 -2.37
N LEU A 70 -1.42 4.31 -3.63
CA LEU A 70 -0.45 4.40 -4.72
C LEU A 70 0.08 5.82 -4.89
N THR A 71 -0.79 6.83 -4.84
CA THR A 71 -0.39 8.24 -4.85
C THR A 71 0.57 8.52 -3.68
N GLN A 72 0.21 8.16 -2.44
CA GLN A 72 1.04 8.41 -1.26
C GLN A 72 2.44 7.78 -1.36
N VAL A 73 2.53 6.55 -1.86
CA VAL A 73 3.81 5.84 -1.99
C VAL A 73 4.60 6.24 -3.24
N ALA A 74 3.94 6.65 -4.33
CA ALA A 74 4.56 7.02 -5.60
C ALA A 74 4.99 8.50 -5.65
N THR A 75 4.28 9.42 -4.99
CA THR A 75 4.64 10.86 -4.95
C THR A 75 5.70 11.18 -3.90
N GLY A 76 6.28 10.16 -3.26
CA GLY A 76 7.44 10.34 -2.41
C GLY A 76 7.17 11.20 -1.19
N GLN A 77 6.20 10.82 -0.35
CA GLN A 77 6.28 11.08 1.09
C GLN A 77 6.78 9.80 1.76
N PRO A 78 8.08 9.47 1.67
CA PRO A 78 8.55 8.20 2.13
C PRO A 78 9.14 8.39 3.54
N HIS A 79 9.30 7.27 4.24
CA HIS A 79 10.30 7.07 5.28
C HIS A 79 10.11 7.57 6.73
N GLU A 80 8.90 7.87 7.21
CA GLU A 80 8.67 7.79 8.67
C GLU A 80 8.40 6.35 9.18
N GLY A 81 8.30 5.35 8.29
CA GLY A 81 8.06 3.96 8.69
C GLY A 81 8.51 2.87 7.71
N SER A 82 9.39 3.17 6.76
CA SER A 82 9.84 2.20 5.73
C SER A 82 11.27 1.68 5.95
N SER A 83 11.64 0.63 5.23
CA SER A 83 13.02 0.08 5.21
C SER A 83 14.08 1.13 4.85
N TYR A 84 13.73 2.21 4.14
CA TYR A 84 14.66 3.31 3.88
C TYR A 84 14.99 4.09 5.15
N SER A 85 14.01 4.29 6.04
CA SER A 85 14.20 4.93 7.35
C SER A 85 15.20 4.14 8.18
N ALA A 86 14.95 2.83 8.35
CA ALA A 86 15.86 1.93 9.07
C ALA A 86 17.27 1.87 8.44
N ARG A 87 17.36 1.90 7.10
CA ARG A 87 18.65 1.93 6.39
C ARG A 87 19.38 3.26 6.59
N LYS A 88 18.67 4.38 6.57
CA LYS A 88 19.23 5.72 6.79
C LYS A 88 19.68 5.87 8.25
N ASP A 89 18.90 5.40 9.21
CA ASP A 89 19.26 5.40 10.62
C ASP A 89 20.52 4.56 10.87
N CYS A 90 20.59 3.36 10.28
CA CYS A 90 21.79 2.53 10.31
C CYS A 90 23.00 3.25 9.66
N GLN A 91 22.81 3.87 8.50
CA GLN A 91 23.87 4.63 7.82
C GLN A 91 24.36 5.82 8.68
N MET A 92 23.45 6.51 9.35
CA MET A 92 23.78 7.62 10.25
C MET A 92 24.49 7.12 11.51
N ALA A 93 24.09 5.98 12.07
CA ALA A 93 24.76 5.34 13.19
C ALA A 93 26.21 4.94 12.83
N LEU A 94 26.42 4.36 11.64
CA LEU A 94 27.77 4.04 11.13
C LEU A 94 28.64 5.30 11.02
N LYS A 95 28.13 6.37 10.41
CA LYS A 95 28.86 7.65 10.32
C LYS A 95 29.26 8.20 11.69
N ARG A 96 28.40 8.06 12.70
CA ARG A 96 28.71 8.48 14.08
C ARG A 96 29.84 7.64 14.67
N VAL A 97 29.85 6.33 14.45
CA VAL A 97 30.91 5.44 14.91
C VAL A 97 32.25 5.79 14.24
N ASP A 98 32.25 6.00 12.93
CA ASP A 98 33.46 6.37 12.19
C ASP A 98 34.03 7.71 12.69
N TYR A 99 33.16 8.69 12.94
CA TYR A 99 33.56 9.96 13.51
C TYR A 99 34.15 9.82 14.91
N ALA A 100 33.53 9.00 15.77
CA ALA A 100 34.04 8.74 17.11
C ALA A 100 35.42 8.07 17.07
N ARG A 101 35.63 7.09 16.17
CA ARG A 101 36.93 6.43 15.97
C ARG A 101 38.01 7.43 15.54
N LEU A 102 37.69 8.32 14.60
CA LEU A 102 38.61 9.38 14.18
C LEU A 102 39.03 10.25 15.37
N LYS A 103 38.07 10.72 16.18
CA LYS A 103 38.36 11.57 17.34
C LYS A 103 39.15 10.87 18.44
N VAL A 104 38.88 9.59 18.69
CA VAL A 104 39.67 8.80 19.63
C VAL A 104 41.10 8.61 19.11
N GLY A 105 41.28 8.37 17.80
CA GLY A 105 42.61 8.26 17.19
C GLY A 105 43.41 9.56 17.26
N GLU A 106 42.77 10.71 16.97
CA GLU A 106 43.38 12.04 17.13
C GLU A 106 43.84 12.27 18.58
N LEU A 107 43.01 11.91 19.57
CA LEU A 107 43.34 12.03 20.98
C LEU A 107 44.51 11.12 21.39
N ALA A 108 44.50 9.86 20.95
CA ALA A 108 45.57 8.91 21.26
C ALA A 108 46.93 9.41 20.74
N CYS A 109 46.97 9.89 19.48
CA CYS A 109 48.18 10.49 18.90
C CYS A 109 48.66 11.71 19.69
N THR A 110 47.72 12.56 20.14
CA THR A 110 48.07 13.72 20.98
C THR A 110 48.66 13.29 22.32
N CYS A 111 48.09 12.27 22.96
CA CYS A 111 48.61 11.74 24.23
C CYS A 111 50.00 11.11 24.08
N GLU A 112 50.26 10.37 23.00
CA GLU A 112 51.59 9.82 22.70
C GLU A 112 52.62 10.93 22.54
N GLN A 113 52.30 11.97 21.76
CA GLN A 113 53.17 13.14 21.58
C GLN A 113 53.45 13.89 22.89
N MET A 114 52.50 13.92 23.83
CA MET A 114 52.70 14.53 25.14
C MET A 114 53.54 13.67 26.10
N LEU A 115 53.59 12.35 25.90
CA LEU A 115 54.40 11.43 26.70
C LEU A 115 55.85 11.36 26.21
N ASP A 116 56.06 11.63 24.92
CA ASP A 116 57.39 11.70 24.28
C ASP A 116 58.07 13.09 24.41
N MET A 117 57.41 14.06 25.06
CA MET A 117 57.97 15.39 25.44
C MET A 117 58.41 15.43 26.90
#